data_AF-A0A958S6W6-F1
#
_entry.id   AF-A0A958S6W6-F1
#
_cell.length_a   1.000
_cell.length_b   1.000
_cell.length_c   1.000
_cell.angle_alpha   90.00
_cell.angle_beta   90.00
_cell.angle_gamma   90.00
#
_symmetry.space_group_name_H-M   'P 1'
#
loop_
_entity.id
_entity.type
_entity.pdbx_description
1 polymer ?
#
loop_
_entity_poly.entity_id
_entity_poly.type
_entity_poly.pdbx_seq_one_letter_code
_entity_poly.pdbx_strand_id
1 'polypeptide(L)' 'MYPFSTTKNSFLKRGQRDNGQIVVEYVLLLVAAVGIAVLMTSLMVSRDPEHPGFLVVKWRQIIEVIGKDVVDTSDDGTP' A
#
# COMPACT_ATOMS: atom_id res chain seq x y z
N MET A 1 12.77 52.57 43.25
CA MET A 1 11.60 51.68 43.10
C MET A 1 11.31 51.49 41.62
N TYR A 2 11.90 50.47 41.00
CA TYR A 2 11.39 49.75 39.81
C TYR A 2 12.15 48.41 39.77
N PRO A 3 11.49 47.25 39.92
CA PRO A 3 12.17 45.99 39.65
C PRO A 3 12.18 45.74 38.13
N PHE A 4 13.38 45.49 37.59
CA PHE A 4 13.59 45.00 36.24
C PHE A 4 12.86 43.66 36.07
N SER A 5 11.72 43.69 35.36
CA SER A 5 10.97 42.49 34.98
C SER A 5 11.78 41.72 33.95
N THR A 6 12.46 40.66 34.41
CA THR A 6 13.03 39.64 33.53
C THR A 6 11.89 38.82 32.94
N THR A 7 11.50 39.16 31.72
CA THR A 7 10.62 38.34 30.88
C THR A 7 11.30 37.00 30.60
N LYS A 8 10.92 35.96 31.34
CA LYS A 8 11.35 34.59 31.07
C LYS A 8 10.60 34.08 29.84
N ASN A 9 11.27 34.07 28.70
CA ASN A 9 10.84 33.36 27.49
C ASN A 9 10.74 31.86 27.78
N SER A 10 9.57 31.42 28.24
CA SER A 10 9.23 30.01 28.51
C SER A 10 8.49 29.36 27.33
N PHE A 11 8.74 29.84 26.11
CA PHE A 11 8.06 29.37 24.90
C PHE A 11 8.64 28.07 24.32
N LEU A 12 9.67 27.50 24.94
CA LEU A 12 10.25 26.22 24.52
C LEU A 12 9.85 25.15 25.53
N LYS A 13 8.59 24.70 25.44
CA LYS A 13 8.15 23.50 26.15
C LYS A 13 8.82 22.29 25.48
N ARG A 14 9.93 21.88 26.09
CA ARG A 14 10.71 20.64 25.92
C ARG A 14 9.95 19.51 25.22
N GLY A 15 10.58 18.93 24.20
CA GLY A 15 10.29 17.56 23.76
C GLY A 15 10.45 16.60 24.93
N GLN A 16 9.32 16.15 25.46
CA GLN A 16 9.25 15.12 26.48
C GLN A 16 9.34 13.78 25.77
N ARG A 17 10.45 13.06 25.96
CA ARG A 17 10.66 11.72 25.40
C ARG A 17 9.85 10.73 26.22
N ASP A 18 8.54 10.71 26.00
CA ASP A 18 7.65 9.76 26.63
C ASP A 18 7.65 8.49 25.78
N ASN A 19 8.31 7.43 26.28
CA ASN A 19 8.47 6.15 25.57
C ASN A 19 7.13 5.52 25.13
N GLY A 20 6.02 5.90 25.76
CA GLY A 20 4.67 5.50 25.36
C GLY A 20 4.17 6.19 24.08
N GLN A 21 4.62 7.41 23.79
CA GLN A 21 4.23 8.14 22.57
C GLN A 21 4.83 7.52 21.32
N ILE A 22 6.06 7.00 21.42
CA ILE A 22 6.75 6.29 20.34
C ILE A 22 5.94 5.08 19.85
N VAL A 23 5.39 4.29 20.77
CA VAL A 23 4.57 3.11 20.42
C VAL A 23 3.31 3.54 19.68
N VAL A 24 2.63 4.60 20.16
CA VAL A 24 1.41 5.12 19.53
C VAL A 24 1.71 5.68 18.14
N GLU A 25 2.83 6.36 17.95
CA GLU A 25 3.26 6.88 16.65
C GLU A 25 3.49 5.76 15.64
N TYR A 26 4.19 4.68 16.02
CA TYR A 26 4.37 3.54 15.14
C TYR A 26 3.07 2.81 14.82
N VAL A 27 2.14 2.69 15.78
CA VAL A 27 0.82 2.11 15.53
C VAL A 27 0.00 2.99 14.58
N LEU A 28 0.07 4.31 14.71
CA LEU A 28 -0.62 5.24 13.81
C LEU A 28 -0.06 5.13 12.38
N LEU A 29 1.27 5.09 12.24
CA LEU A 29 1.93 4.86 10.96
C LEU A 29 1.58 3.49 10.36
N LEU A 30 1.49 2.46 11.20
CA LEU A 30 1.10 1.11 10.78
C LEU A 30 -0.35 1.09 10.26
N VAL A 31 -1.29 1.70 10.98
CA VAL A 31 -2.70 1.78 10.55
C VAL A 31 -2.82 2.58 9.25
N ALA A 32 -2.07 3.67 9.11
CA ALA A 32 -2.04 4.44 7.86
C ALA A 32 -1.48 3.61 6.70
N ALA A 33 -0.38 2.87 6.91
CA ALA A 33 0.21 2.01 5.89
C ALA A 33 -0.73 0.87 5.47
N VAL A 34 -1.39 0.21 6.43
CA VAL A 34 -2.38 -0.84 6.15
C VAL A 34 -3.58 -0.25 5.40
N GLY A 35 -4.07 0.94 5.78
CA GLY A 35 -5.15 1.62 5.07
C GLY A 35 -4.83 1.88 3.60
N ILE A 36 -3.62 2.38 3.31
CA ILE A 36 -3.14 2.59 1.94
C ILE A 36 -3.05 1.25 1.19
N ALA A 37 -2.51 0.21 1.81
CA ALA A 37 -2.39 -1.12 1.21
C ALA A 37 -3.77 -1.72 0.86
N VAL A 38 -4.78 -1.53 1.71
CA VAL A 38 -6.17 -1.97 1.46
C VAL A 38 -6.77 -1.23 0.27
N LEU A 39 -6.59 0.10 0.19
CA LEU A 39 -7.06 0.88 -0.96
C LEU A 39 -6.41 0.41 -2.26
N MET A 40 -5.08 0.23 -2.28
CA MET A 40 -4.37 -0.30 -3.45
C MET A 40 -4.87 -1.69 -3.84
N THR A 41 -5.09 -2.57 -2.86
CA THR A 41 -5.57 -3.94 -3.12
C THR A 41 -6.99 -3.95 -3.67
N SER A 42 -7.87 -3.08 -3.16
CA SER A 42 -9.25 -2.95 -3.68
C SER A 42 -9.29 -2.51 -5.14
N LEU A 43 -8.37 -1.63 -5.55
CA LEU A 43 -8.21 -1.20 -6.94
C LEU A 43 -7.59 -2.31 -7.81
N MET A 44 -6.60 -3.03 -7.29
CA MET A 44 -5.93 -4.12 -8.03
C MET A 44 -6.83 -5.34 -8.25
N VAL A 45 -7.69 -5.67 -7.29
CA VAL A 45 -8.53 -6.88 -7.30
C VAL A 45 -10.00 -6.60 -7.66
N SER A 46 -10.31 -5.38 -8.12
CA SER A 46 -11.66 -4.98 -8.51
C SER A 46 -12.30 -6.03 -9.42
N ARG A 47 -13.45 -6.54 -9.00
CA ARG A 47 -14.25 -7.54 -9.71
C ARG A 47 -15.35 -6.90 -10.55
N ASP A 48 -15.21 -5.61 -10.84
CA ASP A 48 -16.14 -4.91 -11.72
C ASP A 48 -16.08 -5.55 -13.13
N PRO A 49 -17.22 -5.98 -13.69
CA PRO A 49 -17.26 -6.61 -14.99
C PRO A 49 -16.94 -5.63 -16.15
N GLU A 50 -17.16 -4.32 -15.97
CA GLU A 50 -16.83 -3.31 -16.96
C GLU A 50 -15.39 -2.79 -16.79
N HIS A 51 -14.88 -2.74 -15.56
CA HIS A 51 -13.51 -2.28 -15.25
C HIS A 51 -12.74 -3.29 -14.36
N PRO A 52 -12.36 -4.46 -14.91
CA PRO A 52 -11.64 -5.48 -14.15
C PRO A 52 -10.29 -4.95 -13.67
N GLY A 53 -9.99 -5.19 -12.39
CA GLY A 53 -8.74 -4.78 -11.77
C GLY A 53 -7.53 -5.31 -12.52
N PHE A 54 -6.43 -4.54 -12.53
CA PHE A 54 -5.20 -4.84 -13.29
C PHE A 54 -4.68 -6.27 -13.06
N LEU A 55 -4.79 -6.77 -11.82
CA LEU A 55 -4.35 -8.12 -11.47
C LEU A 55 -5.19 -9.19 -12.19
N VAL A 56 -6.51 -9.00 -12.28
CA VAL A 56 -7.43 -9.94 -12.93
C VAL A 56 -7.18 -9.98 -14.44
N VAL A 57 -6.96 -8.83 -15.07
CA VAL A 57 -6.62 -8.74 -16.50
C VAL A 57 -5.33 -9.48 -16.80
N LYS A 58 -4.29 -9.26 -15.99
CA LYS A 58 -2.99 -9.93 -16.18
C LYS A 58 -3.06 -11.43 -15.92
N TRP A 59 -3.81 -11.87 -14.91
CA TRP A 59 -4.01 -13.30 -14.66
C TRP A 59 -4.77 -13.99 -15.79
N ARG A 60 -5.81 -13.36 -16.35
CA ARG A 60 -6.49 -13.89 -17.55
C ARG A 60 -5.55 -13.97 -18.75
N GLN A 61 -4.69 -12.97 -18.96
CA GLN A 61 -3.70 -12.98 -20.03
C GLN A 61 -2.72 -14.16 -19.89
N ILE A 62 -2.25 -14.44 -18.67
CA ILE A 62 -1.37 -15.59 -18.40
C ILE A 62 -2.09 -16.91 -18.70
N ILE A 63 -3.34 -17.07 -18.23
CA ILE A 63 -4.14 -18.28 -18.50
C ILE A 63 -4.35 -18.46 -20.00
N GLU A 64 -4.61 -17.39 -20.74
CA GLU A 64 -4.81 -17.46 -22.19
C GLU A 64 -3.53 -17.87 -22.93
N VAL A 65 -2.37 -17.35 -22.51
CA VAL A 65 -1.08 -17.75 -23.07
C VAL A 65 -0.80 -19.24 -22.79
N ILE A 66 -1.07 -19.71 -21.57
CA ILE A 66 -0.89 -21.13 -21.21
C ILE A 66 -1.90 -22.02 -21.95
N GLY A 67 -3.16 -21.60 -22.06
CA GLY A 67 -4.21 -22.36 -22.74
C GLY A 67 -4.07 -22.40 -24.26
N LYS A 68 -3.33 -21.45 -24.84
CA LYS A 68 -2.97 -21.44 -26.27
C LYS A 68 -1.73 -22.28 -26.59
N ASP A 69 -1.02 -22.80 -25.59
CA ASP A 69 -0.01 -23.84 -25.78
C ASP A 69 -0.70 -25.18 -26.06
N VAL A 70 -1.45 -25.22 -27.16
CA VAL A 70 -2.00 -26.45 -27.72
C VAL A 70 -0.80 -27.20 -28.30
N VAL A 71 -0.55 -28.39 -27.73
CA VAL A 71 0.42 -29.37 -28.21
C VAL A 71 0.43 -29.34 -29.73
N ASP A 72 1.60 -29.00 -30.31
CA ASP A 72 1.85 -29.20 -31.74
C ASP A 72 1.48 -30.64 -32.03
N THR A 73 0.27 -30.84 -32.59
CA THR A 73 -0.08 -32.10 -33.23
C THR A 73 0.92 -32.20 -34.34
N SER A 74 1.94 -32.99 -34.06
CA SER A 74 2.94 -33.43 -34.99
C SER A 74 2.14 -34.16 -36.04
N ASP A 75 1.74 -33.41 -37.06
CA ASP A 75 1.36 -33.92 -38.36
C ASP A 75 2.67 -34.46 -38.97
N ASP A 76 3.15 -35.55 -38.37
CA ASP A 76 4.12 -36.47 -38.92
C ASP A 76 3.44 -37.08 -40.13
N GLY A 77 3.70 -36.42 -41.26
CA GLY A 77 2.80 -36.43 -42.39
C GLY A 77 2.64 -37.79 -43.05
N THR A 78 1.48 -37.97 -43.67
CA THR A 78 1.38 -38.68 -44.94
C THR A 78 0.26 -38.04 -45.77
N PRO A 79 0.48 -37.84 -47.08
CA PRO A 79 -0.53 -37.29 -48.00
C PRO A 79 -1.77 -38.18 -48.15
#